data_AF-A0A1G3JDS5-F1
#
_entry.id   AF-A0A1G3JDS5-F1
#
_cell.length_a   1.000
_cell.length_b   1.000
_cell.length_c   1.000
_cell.angle_alpha   90.00
_cell.angle_beta   90.00
_cell.angle_gamma   90.00
#
_symmetry.space_group_name_H-M   'P 1'
#
loop_
_entity.id
_entity.type
_entity.pdbx_description
1 polymer ?
#
loop_
_entity_poly.entity_id
_entity_poly.type
_entity_poly.pdbx_seq_one_letter_code
_entity_poly.pdbx_strand_id
1 'polypeptide(L)'
;MDGANMNAQVGLTSPGNIGADVCHLNLHKTFAIPHGCGGPGAGPIGVAAHLAPFLPSHPVMKVGGAQGIHAVSAAPYGSALILMISYGYIKMMGGKGLTEATKLAILNANYIKESLKDSYATLYSGSNGRCAHEMILDCREWKKEGVEVTDIAKRLMDFGFHAPTTSFPVVDTLMVEPTESESKAELDRFCEAMIAIRKEIEEVITGKVDKKDNILKHAPHTAKAVVTSDWTRSYTREQAAYPLPYVRENKFWPAVARVDNVYGDKNLICTCPPLSSYI
;
A
#
# COMPACT_ATOMS: atom_id res chain seq x y z
N MET A 1 -11.95 -15.62 10.64
CA MET A 1 -11.75 -14.88 9.39
C MET A 1 -10.84 -13.68 9.66
N ASP A 2 -9.88 -13.42 8.79
CA ASP A 2 -9.13 -12.17 8.78
C ASP A 2 -10.02 -11.06 8.19
N GLY A 3 -10.23 -9.96 8.91
CA GLY A 3 -11.07 -8.84 8.48
C GLY A 3 -10.28 -7.61 8.02
N ALA A 4 -8.99 -7.74 7.72
CA ALA A 4 -8.18 -6.64 7.20
C ALA A 4 -8.70 -6.10 5.86
N ASN A 5 -9.44 -6.92 5.09
CA ASN A 5 -10.02 -6.60 3.79
C ASN A 5 -11.52 -6.31 3.87
N MET A 6 -12.00 -5.85 5.03
CA MET A 6 -13.41 -5.52 5.23
C MET A 6 -13.88 -4.31 4.40
N ASN A 7 -12.97 -3.50 3.86
CA ASN A 7 -13.33 -2.39 2.97
C ASN A 7 -13.98 -2.84 1.64
N ALA A 8 -13.91 -4.14 1.33
CA ALA A 8 -14.66 -4.75 0.22
C ALA A 8 -16.02 -5.37 0.64
N GLN A 9 -16.40 -5.29 1.92
CA GLN A 9 -17.57 -5.99 2.45
C GLN A 9 -18.60 -5.11 3.16
N VAL A 10 -18.18 -4.01 3.81
CA VAL A 10 -19.07 -3.21 4.67
C VAL A 10 -20.34 -2.78 3.93
N GLY A 11 -21.50 -3.19 4.45
CA GLY A 11 -22.79 -2.83 3.86
C GLY A 11 -23.18 -3.61 2.59
N LEU A 12 -22.37 -4.55 2.13
CA LEU A 12 -22.68 -5.51 1.06
C LEU A 12 -22.84 -6.93 1.58
N THR A 13 -21.99 -7.34 2.53
CA THR A 13 -22.07 -8.62 3.24
C THR A 13 -21.48 -8.46 4.65
N SER A 14 -21.39 -9.54 5.41
CA SER A 14 -20.72 -9.55 6.71
C SER A 14 -20.02 -10.90 6.95
N PRO A 15 -18.97 -10.95 7.80
CA PRO A 15 -18.33 -12.20 8.17
C PRO A 15 -19.32 -13.26 8.70
N GLY A 16 -20.30 -12.84 9.50
CA GLY A 16 -21.33 -13.72 10.03
C GLY A 16 -22.25 -14.31 8.95
N ASN A 17 -22.63 -13.51 7.95
CA ASN A 17 -23.45 -13.99 6.83
C ASN A 17 -22.75 -15.05 5.97
N ILE A 18 -21.41 -15.02 5.93
CA ILE A 18 -20.60 -16.00 5.19
C ILE A 18 -20.06 -17.13 6.09
N GLY A 19 -20.57 -17.24 7.32
CA GLY A 19 -20.31 -18.37 8.22
C GLY A 19 -19.04 -18.25 9.07
N ALA A 20 -18.47 -17.06 9.25
CA ALA A 20 -17.32 -16.89 10.15
C ALA A 20 -17.77 -16.76 11.62
N ASP A 21 -17.23 -17.61 12.49
CA ASP A 21 -17.51 -17.57 13.94
C ASP A 21 -16.76 -16.45 14.67
N VAL A 22 -15.59 -16.05 14.16
CA VAL A 22 -14.77 -14.98 14.72
C VAL A 22 -14.09 -14.19 13.61
N CYS A 23 -14.06 -12.88 13.74
CA CYS A 23 -13.38 -11.97 12.82
C CYS A 23 -12.73 -10.83 13.59
N HIS A 24 -11.45 -10.56 13.32
CA HIS A 24 -10.82 -9.32 13.78
C HIS A 24 -10.97 -8.24 12.71
N LEU A 25 -11.06 -6.98 13.11
CA LEU A 25 -11.14 -5.84 12.18
C LEU A 25 -9.90 -4.96 12.33
N ASN A 26 -9.34 -4.47 11.23
CA ASN A 26 -8.30 -3.43 11.28
C ASN A 26 -8.96 -2.05 11.27
N LEU A 27 -9.15 -1.45 12.45
CA LEU A 27 -9.74 -0.11 12.52
C LEU A 27 -8.86 0.97 11.87
N HIS A 28 -7.54 0.72 11.82
CA HIS A 28 -6.53 1.55 11.18
C HIS A 28 -6.38 1.32 9.68
N LYS A 29 -7.23 0.46 9.10
CA LYS A 29 -7.41 0.32 7.66
C LYS A 29 -8.84 0.75 7.32
N THR A 30 -9.81 -0.14 7.50
CA THR A 30 -11.20 0.04 7.06
C THR A 30 -11.97 1.15 7.79
N PHE A 31 -11.59 1.48 9.03
CA PHE A 31 -12.38 2.39 9.87
C PHE A 31 -11.61 3.65 10.30
N ALA A 32 -10.77 4.15 9.40
CA ALA A 32 -10.19 5.50 9.41
C ALA A 32 -9.25 5.88 10.57
N ILE A 33 -8.87 4.96 11.46
CA ILE A 33 -7.75 5.26 12.38
C ILE A 33 -6.49 5.52 11.52
N PRO A 34 -5.74 6.61 11.75
CA PRO A 34 -4.58 6.94 10.93
C PRO A 34 -3.48 5.88 11.08
N HIS A 35 -2.80 5.56 9.98
CA HIS A 35 -1.72 4.56 9.95
C HIS A 35 -0.49 4.93 10.79
N GLY A 36 -0.25 6.23 11.01
CA GLY A 36 0.83 6.75 11.87
C GLY A 36 2.23 6.24 11.53
N CYS A 37 2.49 5.89 10.27
CA CYS A 37 3.76 5.30 9.80
C CYS A 37 4.14 3.97 10.48
N GLY A 38 3.15 3.15 10.86
CA GLY A 38 3.37 1.83 11.50
C GLY A 38 2.66 1.64 12.85
N GLY A 39 1.71 2.51 13.18
CA GLY A 39 0.94 2.47 14.41
C GLY A 39 0.55 3.88 14.86
N PRO A 40 -0.52 4.02 15.68
CA PRO A 40 -1.21 2.95 16.40
C PRO A 40 -2.28 2.24 15.58
N GLY A 41 -2.69 1.06 16.04
CA GLY A 41 -3.83 0.32 15.50
C GLY A 41 -4.74 -0.21 16.60
N ALA A 42 -5.98 -0.52 16.24
CA ALA A 42 -6.90 -1.28 17.08
C ALA A 42 -7.49 -2.45 16.27
N GLY A 43 -7.52 -3.62 16.92
CA GLY A 43 -7.94 -4.91 16.34
C GLY A 43 -9.09 -5.56 17.09
N PRO A 44 -10.28 -4.94 17.21
CA PRO A 44 -11.40 -5.55 17.90
C PRO A 44 -11.84 -6.83 17.19
N ILE A 45 -12.33 -7.79 17.97
CA ILE A 45 -12.90 -9.04 17.47
C ILE A 45 -14.43 -9.02 17.59
N GLY A 46 -15.11 -9.39 16.52
CA GLY A 46 -16.51 -9.80 16.55
C GLY A 46 -16.57 -11.32 16.61
N VAL A 47 -17.42 -11.88 17.48
CA VAL A 47 -17.57 -13.32 17.66
C VAL A 47 -19.04 -13.75 17.64
N ALA A 48 -19.30 -14.97 17.20
CA ALA A 48 -20.59 -15.62 17.31
C ALA A 48 -20.99 -15.82 18.79
N ALA A 49 -22.29 -15.95 19.05
CA ALA A 49 -22.83 -15.99 20.40
C ALA A 49 -22.22 -17.08 21.29
N HIS A 50 -21.91 -18.26 20.72
CA HIS A 50 -21.31 -19.37 21.46
C HIS A 50 -19.85 -19.11 21.87
N LEU A 51 -19.16 -18.15 21.25
CA LEU A 51 -17.79 -17.73 21.61
C LEU A 51 -17.77 -16.54 22.58
N ALA A 52 -18.85 -15.78 22.69
CA ALA A 52 -18.93 -14.60 23.55
C ALA A 52 -18.55 -14.87 25.03
N PRO A 53 -18.90 -16.01 25.65
CA PRO A 53 -18.48 -16.33 27.02
C PRO A 53 -16.97 -16.40 27.21
N PHE A 54 -16.18 -16.60 26.16
CA PHE A 54 -14.73 -16.78 26.22
C PHE A 54 -13.94 -15.51 25.86
N LEU A 55 -14.60 -14.38 25.59
CA LEU A 55 -13.93 -13.12 25.26
C LEU A 55 -12.93 -12.70 26.36
N PRO A 56 -11.77 -12.11 25.99
CA PRO A 56 -10.71 -11.76 26.93
C PRO A 56 -11.19 -10.95 28.15
N SER A 57 -10.76 -11.37 29.33
CA SER A 57 -10.99 -10.69 30.61
C SER A 57 -9.84 -9.72 30.95
N HIS A 58 -9.95 -9.00 32.08
CA HIS A 58 -8.87 -8.13 32.56
C HIS A 58 -8.78 -8.17 34.10
N PRO A 59 -7.56 -8.24 34.70
CA PRO A 59 -7.40 -8.41 36.15
C PRO A 59 -7.82 -7.18 36.98
N VAL A 60 -7.77 -5.98 36.38
CA VAL A 60 -8.06 -4.72 37.09
C VAL A 60 -9.50 -4.22 36.88
N MET A 61 -10.15 -4.59 35.78
CA MET A 61 -11.48 -4.10 35.41
C MET A 61 -12.31 -5.26 34.89
N LYS A 62 -13.53 -5.42 35.40
CA LYS A 62 -14.44 -6.49 34.97
C LYS A 62 -14.89 -6.24 33.53
N VAL A 63 -14.32 -6.99 32.58
CA VAL A 63 -14.63 -7.01 31.15
C VAL A 63 -14.57 -8.45 30.63
N GLY A 64 -14.96 -8.67 29.37
CA GLY A 64 -14.92 -9.98 28.73
C GLY A 64 -16.13 -10.85 28.99
N GLY A 65 -16.00 -12.14 28.68
CA GLY A 65 -17.06 -13.13 28.89
C GLY A 65 -17.00 -13.80 30.26
N ALA A 66 -18.06 -14.53 30.62
CA ALA A 66 -18.18 -15.22 31.92
C ALA A 66 -17.09 -16.29 32.16
N GLN A 67 -16.55 -16.87 31.08
CA GLN A 67 -15.44 -17.82 31.06
C GLN A 67 -14.26 -17.23 30.26
N GLY A 68 -14.07 -15.91 30.37
CA GLY A 68 -13.14 -15.16 29.55
C GLY A 68 -11.70 -15.67 29.69
N ILE A 69 -10.99 -15.73 28.55
CA ILE A 69 -9.55 -16.00 28.56
C ILE A 69 -8.77 -14.88 29.25
N HIS A 70 -7.47 -15.06 29.43
CA HIS A 70 -6.60 -14.05 30.03
C HIS A 70 -6.55 -12.76 29.20
N ALA A 71 -6.16 -11.66 29.87
CA ALA A 71 -5.96 -10.38 29.22
C ALA A 71 -4.93 -10.48 28.10
N VAL A 72 -5.28 -9.98 26.91
CA VAL A 72 -4.41 -9.91 25.72
C VAL A 72 -3.82 -8.52 25.51
N SER A 73 -4.18 -7.56 26.37
CA SER A 73 -3.72 -6.18 26.34
C SER A 73 -3.55 -5.66 27.77
N ALA A 74 -2.58 -4.76 27.97
CA ALA A 74 -2.28 -4.20 29.28
C ALA A 74 -3.40 -3.29 29.84
N ALA A 75 -4.23 -2.74 28.96
CA ALA A 75 -5.44 -2.01 29.30
C ALA A 75 -6.67 -2.79 28.79
N PRO A 76 -7.82 -2.75 29.50
CA PRO A 76 -8.98 -3.60 29.20
C PRO A 76 -9.60 -3.35 27.81
N TYR A 77 -9.40 -2.16 27.24
CA TYR A 77 -9.88 -1.79 25.90
C TYR A 77 -8.73 -1.32 24.98
N GLY A 78 -7.50 -1.70 25.31
CA GLY A 78 -6.30 -1.27 24.58
C GLY A 78 -6.19 0.26 24.48
N SER A 79 -5.88 0.76 23.29
CA SER A 79 -5.80 2.19 22.97
C SER A 79 -7.20 2.81 22.84
N ALA A 80 -7.93 2.95 23.95
CA ALA A 80 -9.36 3.31 23.92
C ALA A 80 -9.66 4.66 23.25
N LEU A 81 -8.79 5.66 23.41
CA LEU A 81 -9.04 7.02 22.89
C LEU A 81 -9.14 7.08 21.36
N ILE A 82 -8.36 6.26 20.64
CA ILE A 82 -8.38 6.27 19.17
C ILE A 82 -9.63 5.57 18.60
N LEU A 83 -10.38 4.81 19.41
CA LEU A 83 -11.64 4.19 18.97
C LEU A 83 -12.71 5.23 18.59
N MET A 84 -12.60 6.45 19.14
CA MET A 84 -13.51 7.55 18.81
C MET A 84 -13.42 7.98 17.34
N ILE A 85 -12.29 7.72 16.67
CA ILE A 85 -12.12 8.01 15.23
C ILE A 85 -13.04 7.11 14.42
N SER A 86 -12.96 5.79 14.63
CA SER A 86 -13.83 4.83 13.94
C SER A 86 -15.30 5.04 14.30
N TYR A 87 -15.60 5.36 15.55
CA TYR A 87 -16.96 5.73 15.96
C TYR A 87 -17.47 6.94 15.19
N GLY A 88 -16.68 8.02 15.11
CA GLY A 88 -17.00 9.23 14.34
C GLY A 88 -17.24 8.92 12.86
N TYR A 89 -16.33 8.18 12.22
CA TYR A 89 -16.47 7.74 10.83
C TYR A 89 -17.79 6.99 10.60
N ILE A 90 -18.08 5.96 11.39
CA ILE A 90 -19.31 5.17 11.28
C ILE A 90 -20.56 6.03 11.46
N LYS A 91 -20.55 6.94 12.44
CA LYS A 91 -21.70 7.81 12.75
C LYS A 91 -21.94 8.87 11.68
N MET A 92 -20.89 9.45 11.10
CA MET A 92 -21.01 10.45 10.04
C MET A 92 -21.42 9.83 8.71
N MET A 93 -20.86 8.67 8.35
CA MET A 93 -21.17 7.98 7.10
C MET A 93 -22.58 7.36 7.12
N GLY A 94 -22.98 6.80 8.27
CA GLY A 94 -24.21 6.02 8.40
C GLY A 94 -24.21 4.76 7.50
N GLY A 95 -25.28 3.97 7.54
CA GLY A 95 -25.35 2.73 6.76
C GLY A 95 -25.21 2.95 5.25
N LYS A 96 -25.90 3.96 4.72
CA LYS A 96 -25.84 4.30 3.29
C LYS A 96 -24.42 4.74 2.87
N GLY A 97 -23.79 5.65 3.62
CA GLY A 97 -22.45 6.12 3.27
C GLY A 97 -21.40 5.01 3.33
N LEU A 98 -21.48 4.13 4.33
CA LEU A 98 -20.57 2.98 4.46
C LEU A 98 -20.72 1.98 3.30
N THR A 99 -21.95 1.70 2.85
CA THR A 99 -22.19 0.87 1.66
C THR A 99 -21.63 1.52 0.40
N GLU A 100 -21.82 2.83 0.22
CA GLU A 100 -21.31 3.54 -0.96
C GLU A 100 -19.77 3.62 -0.97
N ALA A 101 -19.13 3.81 0.20
CA ALA A 101 -17.68 3.75 0.34
C ALA A 101 -17.13 2.40 -0.18
N THR A 102 -17.72 1.28 0.27
CA THR A 102 -17.32 -0.06 -0.18
C THR A 102 -17.48 -0.24 -1.69
N LYS A 103 -18.59 0.24 -2.28
CA LYS A 103 -18.81 0.17 -3.73
C LYS A 103 -17.78 0.99 -4.50
N LEU A 104 -17.43 2.19 -4.01
CA LEU A 104 -16.43 3.06 -4.63
C LEU A 104 -15.03 2.47 -4.53
N ALA A 105 -14.65 1.86 -3.40
CA ALA A 105 -13.36 1.16 -3.27
C ALA A 105 -13.22 0.04 -4.32
N ILE A 106 -14.26 -0.77 -4.52
CA ILE A 106 -14.29 -1.81 -5.55
C ILE A 106 -14.27 -1.21 -6.96
N LEU A 107 -15.02 -0.13 -7.19
CA LEU A 107 -15.07 0.56 -8.48
C LEU A 107 -13.70 1.12 -8.85
N ASN A 108 -13.04 1.83 -7.94
CA ASN A 108 -11.74 2.46 -8.15
C ASN A 108 -10.67 1.41 -8.48
N ALA A 109 -10.65 0.28 -7.77
CA ALA A 109 -9.72 -0.81 -8.06
C ALA A 109 -9.94 -1.39 -9.46
N ASN A 110 -11.20 -1.67 -9.84
CA ASN A 110 -11.51 -2.18 -11.18
C ASN A 110 -11.30 -1.13 -12.27
N TYR A 111 -11.42 0.16 -11.96
CA TYR A 111 -11.10 1.25 -12.89
C TYR A 111 -9.61 1.27 -13.23
N ILE A 112 -8.72 1.20 -12.22
CA ILE A 112 -7.27 1.12 -12.46
C ILE A 112 -6.95 -0.17 -13.22
N LYS A 113 -7.56 -1.30 -12.82
CA LYS A 113 -7.38 -2.58 -13.51
C LYS A 113 -7.65 -2.47 -15.01
N GLU A 114 -8.81 -1.94 -15.36
CA GLU A 114 -9.22 -1.80 -16.77
C GLU A 114 -8.33 -0.80 -17.52
N SER A 115 -7.93 0.30 -16.86
CA SER A 115 -7.04 1.31 -17.44
C SER A 115 -5.63 0.79 -17.72
N LEU A 116 -5.17 -0.22 -16.96
CA LEU A 116 -3.82 -0.80 -17.09
C LEU A 116 -3.77 -2.11 -17.88
N LYS A 117 -4.90 -2.64 -18.35
CA LYS A 117 -5.00 -4.01 -18.91
C LYS A 117 -4.05 -4.30 -20.08
N ASP A 118 -3.75 -3.29 -20.90
CA ASP A 118 -2.87 -3.42 -22.07
C ASP A 118 -1.38 -3.24 -21.72
N SER A 119 -1.09 -2.82 -20.48
CA SER A 119 0.26 -2.52 -19.99
C SER A 119 0.73 -3.53 -18.93
N TYR A 120 -0.16 -3.95 -18.04
CA TYR A 120 0.12 -4.86 -16.93
C TYR A 120 -0.94 -5.96 -16.87
N ALA A 121 -0.52 -7.22 -16.88
CA ALA A 121 -1.42 -8.32 -16.64
C ALA A 121 -1.88 -8.31 -15.17
N THR A 122 -3.16 -8.55 -14.93
CA THR A 122 -3.68 -8.79 -13.58
C THR A 122 -3.56 -10.27 -13.23
N LEU A 123 -2.89 -10.61 -12.14
CA LEU A 123 -2.57 -11.99 -11.79
C LEU A 123 -3.80 -12.82 -11.41
N TYR A 124 -4.74 -12.24 -10.65
CA TYR A 124 -5.95 -12.92 -10.21
C TYR A 124 -7.19 -12.10 -10.53
N SER A 125 -8.29 -12.78 -10.85
CA SER A 125 -9.60 -12.18 -11.09
C SER A 125 -10.69 -13.13 -10.60
N GLY A 126 -11.80 -12.56 -10.15
CA GLY A 126 -13.01 -13.34 -9.85
C GLY A 126 -13.63 -13.92 -11.12
N SER A 127 -14.65 -14.77 -10.94
CA SER A 127 -15.33 -15.50 -12.02
C SER A 127 -15.84 -14.62 -13.17
N ASN A 128 -16.18 -13.37 -12.90
CA ASN A 128 -16.65 -12.40 -13.89
C ASN A 128 -15.55 -11.42 -14.34
N GLY A 129 -14.28 -11.77 -14.19
CA GLY A 129 -13.15 -10.95 -14.62
C GLY A 129 -12.94 -9.66 -13.82
N ARG A 130 -13.53 -9.54 -12.62
CA ARG A 130 -13.39 -8.37 -11.73
C ARG A 130 -12.56 -8.68 -10.50
N CYS A 131 -11.89 -7.67 -9.95
CA CYS A 131 -11.24 -7.74 -8.64
C CYS A 131 -12.16 -7.17 -7.55
N ALA A 132 -11.77 -7.29 -6.28
CA ALA A 132 -12.47 -6.67 -5.15
C ALA A 132 -11.99 -5.21 -5.00
N HIS A 133 -11.62 -4.78 -3.79
CA HIS A 133 -11.03 -3.46 -3.51
C HIS A 133 -9.54 -3.31 -3.88
N GLU A 134 -8.89 -4.39 -4.31
CA GLU A 134 -7.46 -4.40 -4.65
C GLU A 134 -7.18 -5.39 -5.78
N MET A 135 -6.02 -5.24 -6.43
CA MET A 135 -5.57 -6.10 -7.53
C MET A 135 -4.07 -6.34 -7.48
N ILE A 136 -3.61 -7.45 -8.07
CA ILE A 136 -2.19 -7.76 -8.21
C ILE A 136 -1.77 -7.62 -9.68
N LEU A 137 -0.80 -6.75 -9.93
CA LEU A 137 -0.14 -6.58 -11.22
C LEU A 137 1.06 -7.53 -11.31
N ASP A 138 1.07 -8.36 -12.35
CA ASP A 138 2.13 -9.33 -12.58
C ASP A 138 3.32 -8.69 -13.29
N CYS A 139 4.45 -8.58 -12.58
CA CYS A 139 5.69 -8.00 -13.08
C CYS A 139 6.81 -9.05 -13.24
N ARG A 140 6.52 -10.33 -12.97
CA ARG A 140 7.53 -11.39 -12.81
C ARG A 140 8.31 -11.65 -14.09
N GLU A 141 7.63 -11.58 -15.23
CA GLU A 141 8.21 -11.84 -16.55
C GLU A 141 9.35 -10.88 -16.91
N TRP A 142 9.44 -9.70 -16.29
CA TRP A 142 10.47 -8.72 -16.63
C TRP A 142 11.78 -8.92 -15.85
N LYS A 143 11.75 -9.75 -14.81
CA LYS A 143 12.93 -10.09 -14.01
C LYS A 143 14.01 -10.78 -14.85
N LYS A 144 13.60 -11.66 -15.77
CA LYS A 144 14.52 -12.32 -16.72
C LYS A 144 15.21 -11.32 -17.66
N GLU A 145 14.57 -10.19 -17.91
CA GLU A 145 15.11 -9.08 -18.71
C GLU A 145 15.89 -8.07 -17.88
N GLY A 146 16.06 -8.33 -16.58
CA GLY A 146 16.83 -7.50 -15.67
C GLY A 146 16.04 -6.37 -15.05
N VAL A 147 14.70 -6.30 -15.19
CA VAL A 147 13.86 -5.33 -14.48
C VAL A 147 13.14 -6.03 -13.33
N GLU A 148 13.36 -5.54 -12.11
CA GLU A 148 12.71 -6.07 -10.91
C GLU A 148 11.56 -5.18 -10.48
N VAL A 149 10.63 -5.75 -9.69
CA VAL A 149 9.51 -4.99 -9.15
C VAL A 149 9.95 -3.83 -8.24
N THR A 150 11.12 -3.98 -7.61
CA THR A 150 11.74 -2.92 -6.79
C THR A 150 12.17 -1.73 -7.63
N ASP A 151 12.56 -1.93 -8.90
CA ASP A 151 12.87 -0.83 -9.82
C ASP A 151 11.63 0.00 -10.12
N ILE A 152 10.49 -0.65 -10.37
CA ILE A 152 9.19 0.00 -10.58
C ILE A 152 8.79 0.78 -9.33
N ALA A 153 8.92 0.15 -8.15
CA ALA A 153 8.60 0.78 -6.87
C ALA A 153 9.45 2.03 -6.61
N LYS A 154 10.75 2.00 -6.93
CA LYS A 154 11.61 3.19 -6.80
C LYS A 154 11.34 4.23 -7.87
N ARG A 155 11.04 3.81 -9.10
CA ARG A 155 10.73 4.74 -10.20
C ARG A 155 9.45 5.52 -9.95
N LEU A 156 8.42 4.92 -9.34
CA LEU A 156 7.20 5.63 -8.93
C LEU A 156 7.46 6.85 -8.03
N MET A 157 8.54 6.84 -7.23
CA MET A 157 8.91 8.00 -6.40
C MET A 157 9.26 9.22 -7.26
N ASP A 158 9.85 9.01 -8.45
CA ASP A 158 10.17 10.10 -9.37
C ASP A 158 8.91 10.72 -9.99
N PHE A 159 7.84 9.94 -10.08
CA PHE A 159 6.49 10.36 -10.47
C PHE A 159 5.67 10.92 -9.30
N GLY A 160 6.22 10.97 -8.09
CA GLY A 160 5.52 11.51 -6.91
C GLY A 160 4.62 10.52 -6.18
N PHE A 161 4.73 9.22 -6.46
CA PHE A 161 3.94 8.18 -5.81
C PHE A 161 4.76 7.35 -4.83
N HIS A 162 4.14 7.01 -3.69
CA HIS A 162 4.59 5.88 -2.89
C HIS A 162 4.26 4.58 -3.64
N ALA A 163 5.16 3.61 -3.61
CA ALA A 163 4.92 2.33 -4.26
C ALA A 163 3.74 1.58 -3.61
N PRO A 164 2.94 0.83 -4.39
CA PRO A 164 2.00 -0.14 -3.85
C PRO A 164 2.71 -1.25 -3.05
N THR A 165 1.94 -2.10 -2.39
CA THR A 165 2.49 -3.27 -1.69
C THR A 165 3.32 -4.11 -2.66
N THR A 166 4.60 -4.32 -2.32
CA THR A 166 5.58 -4.90 -3.24
C THR A 166 5.98 -6.29 -2.78
N SER A 167 5.96 -7.27 -3.70
CA SER A 167 6.34 -8.68 -3.47
C SER A 167 5.52 -9.43 -2.43
N PHE A 168 4.31 -8.98 -2.13
CA PHE A 168 3.35 -9.68 -1.28
C PHE A 168 1.92 -9.49 -1.83
N PRO A 169 1.05 -10.51 -1.81
CA PRO A 169 1.28 -11.89 -1.34
C PRO A 169 2.09 -12.75 -2.31
N VAL A 170 2.36 -12.26 -3.53
CA VAL A 170 3.15 -12.96 -4.54
C VAL A 170 4.47 -12.22 -4.77
N VAL A 171 5.59 -12.95 -4.70
CA VAL A 171 6.94 -12.40 -4.93
C VAL A 171 7.03 -11.78 -6.33
N ASP A 172 7.78 -10.68 -6.47
CA ASP A 172 8.00 -9.97 -7.73
C ASP A 172 6.72 -9.41 -8.39
N THR A 173 5.71 -9.05 -7.57
CA THR A 173 4.45 -8.41 -8.02
C THR A 173 4.14 -7.11 -7.27
N LEU A 174 3.21 -6.31 -7.78
CA LEU A 174 2.65 -5.13 -7.10
C LEU A 174 1.18 -5.36 -6.77
N MET A 175 0.78 -5.16 -5.53
CA MET A 175 -0.62 -5.18 -5.10
C MET A 175 -1.10 -3.75 -4.84
N VAL A 176 -2.14 -3.34 -5.59
CA VAL A 176 -2.66 -1.97 -5.66
C VAL A 176 -4.06 -1.91 -5.04
N GLU A 177 -4.23 -1.04 -4.04
CA GLU A 177 -5.50 -0.74 -3.37
C GLU A 177 -5.69 0.79 -3.36
N PRO A 178 -6.56 1.38 -4.20
CA PRO A 178 -6.74 2.84 -4.27
C PRO A 178 -7.66 3.41 -3.19
N THR A 179 -8.47 2.58 -2.54
CA THR A 179 -9.57 3.00 -1.65
C THR A 179 -10.64 3.86 -2.35
N GLU A 180 -11.71 4.17 -1.64
CA GLU A 180 -12.80 5.03 -2.07
C GLU A 180 -12.50 6.53 -1.96
N SER A 181 -11.46 6.91 -1.21
CA SER A 181 -11.18 8.30 -0.87
C SER A 181 -10.41 9.04 -1.96
N GLU A 182 -9.81 8.32 -2.89
CA GLU A 182 -9.03 8.91 -3.97
C GLU A 182 -9.92 9.35 -5.14
N SER A 183 -9.66 10.58 -5.62
CA SER A 183 -10.37 11.14 -6.77
C SER A 183 -9.99 10.44 -8.06
N LYS A 184 -10.89 10.42 -9.06
CA LYS A 184 -10.59 9.87 -10.39
C LYS A 184 -9.30 10.48 -10.99
N ALA A 185 -9.08 11.78 -10.80
CA ALA A 185 -7.88 12.44 -11.31
C ALA A 185 -6.58 11.90 -10.68
N GLU A 186 -6.61 11.45 -9.42
CA GLU A 186 -5.47 10.80 -8.79
C GLU A 186 -5.27 9.38 -9.34
N LEU A 187 -6.37 8.63 -9.53
CA LEU A 187 -6.31 7.31 -10.17
C LEU A 187 -5.73 7.39 -11.59
N ASP A 188 -6.12 8.43 -12.35
CA ASP A 188 -5.61 8.70 -13.70
C ASP A 188 -4.11 8.98 -13.67
N ARG A 189 -3.63 9.86 -12.77
CA ARG A 189 -2.20 10.14 -12.60
C ARG A 189 -1.39 8.89 -12.28
N PHE A 190 -1.90 8.02 -11.41
CA PHE A 190 -1.27 6.75 -11.10
C PHE A 190 -1.22 5.83 -12.33
N CYS A 191 -2.33 5.73 -13.08
CA CYS A 191 -2.36 4.93 -14.31
C CYS A 191 -1.39 5.46 -15.37
N GLU A 192 -1.34 6.78 -15.58
CA GLU A 192 -0.40 7.43 -16.48
C GLU A 192 1.06 7.17 -16.08
N ALA A 193 1.38 7.25 -14.79
CA ALA A 193 2.71 6.92 -14.28
C ALA A 193 3.08 5.47 -14.57
N MET A 194 2.17 4.53 -14.28
CA MET A 194 2.40 3.11 -14.53
C MET A 194 2.56 2.81 -16.03
N ILE A 195 1.76 3.43 -16.90
CA ILE A 195 1.88 3.28 -18.36
C ILE A 195 3.20 3.88 -18.87
N ALA A 196 3.63 5.03 -18.34
CA ALA A 196 4.92 5.62 -18.68
C ALA A 196 6.08 4.70 -18.27
N ILE A 197 6.04 4.17 -17.04
CA ILE A 197 7.01 3.18 -16.56
C ILE A 197 6.99 1.93 -17.43
N ARG A 198 5.82 1.44 -17.87
CA ARG A 198 5.73 0.28 -18.77
C ARG A 198 6.47 0.51 -20.08
N LYS A 199 6.45 1.74 -20.61
CA LYS A 199 7.24 2.11 -21.80
C LYS A 199 8.75 2.09 -21.49
N GLU A 200 9.17 2.65 -20.35
CA GLU A 200 10.58 2.57 -19.91
C GLU A 200 11.06 1.11 -19.78
N ILE A 201 10.19 0.21 -19.27
CA ILE A 201 10.47 -1.23 -19.21
C ILE A 201 10.61 -1.82 -20.62
N GLU A 202 9.75 -1.45 -21.56
CA GLU A 202 9.83 -1.92 -22.95
C GLU A 202 11.15 -1.53 -23.61
N GLU A 203 11.66 -0.32 -23.35
CA GLU A 203 12.96 0.12 -23.87
C GLU A 203 14.12 -0.77 -23.38
N VAL A 204 14.04 -1.27 -22.14
CA VAL A 204 15.01 -2.24 -21.60
C VAL A 204 14.86 -3.61 -22.25
N ILE A 205 13.62 -4.11 -22.37
CA ILE A 205 13.33 -5.43 -22.94
C ILE A 205 13.74 -5.51 -24.42
N THR A 206 13.47 -4.46 -25.18
CA THR A 206 13.80 -4.38 -26.62
C THR A 206 15.26 -4.04 -26.88
N GLY A 207 16.06 -3.78 -25.84
CA GLY A 207 17.48 -3.44 -25.96
C GLY A 207 17.74 -2.03 -26.49
N LYS A 208 16.76 -1.14 -26.45
CA LYS A 208 16.94 0.28 -26.82
C LYS A 208 17.82 1.02 -25.80
N VAL A 209 17.80 0.59 -24.54
CA VAL A 209 18.68 1.08 -23.47
C VAL A 209 19.40 -0.08 -22.78
N ASP A 210 20.50 0.21 -22.10
CA ASP A 210 21.29 -0.79 -21.37
C ASP A 210 20.49 -1.38 -20.18
N LYS A 211 20.62 -2.68 -19.92
CA LYS A 211 19.87 -3.38 -18.85
C LYS A 211 20.28 -2.96 -17.42
N LYS A 212 21.50 -2.44 -17.25
CA LYS A 212 22.09 -2.04 -15.97
C LYS A 212 22.22 -0.53 -15.81
N ASP A 213 22.32 0.22 -16.92
CA ASP A 213 22.45 1.67 -16.94
C ASP A 213 21.26 2.33 -17.65
N ASN A 214 20.14 2.39 -16.93
CA ASN A 214 18.90 3.01 -17.39
C ASN A 214 18.16 3.69 -16.24
N ILE A 215 17.10 4.41 -16.60
CA ILE A 215 16.35 5.25 -15.67
C ILE A 215 15.69 4.47 -14.53
N LEU A 216 15.27 3.23 -14.76
CA LEU A 216 14.67 2.36 -13.73
C LEU A 216 15.72 1.93 -12.69
N LYS A 217 16.94 1.63 -13.14
CA LYS A 217 18.04 1.21 -12.26
C LYS A 217 18.60 2.32 -11.39
N HIS A 218 18.56 3.56 -11.88
CA HIS A 218 19.04 4.73 -11.13
C HIS A 218 17.98 5.41 -10.29
N ALA A 219 16.72 5.01 -10.41
CA ALA A 219 15.66 5.49 -9.53
C ALA A 219 15.88 5.03 -8.08
N PRO A 220 15.53 5.86 -7.08
CA PRO A 220 14.95 7.20 -7.22
C PRO A 220 16.00 8.29 -7.43
N HIS A 221 15.62 9.38 -8.11
CA HIS A 221 16.50 10.50 -8.43
C HIS A 221 16.34 11.64 -7.41
N THR A 222 17.38 11.84 -6.60
CA THR A 222 17.41 12.93 -5.60
C THR A 222 17.67 14.30 -6.26
N ALA A 223 17.32 15.38 -5.56
CA ALA A 223 17.64 16.74 -6.02
C ALA A 223 19.15 16.90 -6.28
N LYS A 224 19.98 16.41 -5.34
CA LYS A 224 21.46 16.44 -5.47
C LYS A 224 21.95 15.70 -6.72
N ALA A 225 21.37 14.54 -7.02
CA ALA A 225 21.75 13.77 -8.20
C ALA A 225 21.38 14.49 -9.51
N VAL A 226 20.26 15.22 -9.52
CA VAL A 226 19.76 15.91 -10.73
C VAL A 226 20.51 17.22 -11.01
N VAL A 227 20.91 17.96 -9.97
CA VAL A 227 21.57 19.28 -10.14
C VAL A 227 23.09 19.20 -10.39
N THR A 228 23.68 18.00 -10.35
CA THR A 228 25.11 17.82 -10.65
C THR A 228 25.47 18.36 -12.04
N SER A 229 26.58 19.07 -12.17
CA SER A 229 27.07 19.60 -13.46
C SER A 229 27.39 18.47 -14.45
N ASP A 230 27.99 17.40 -13.95
CA ASP A 230 28.43 16.26 -14.75
C ASP A 230 27.31 15.21 -14.83
N TRP A 231 26.52 15.28 -15.91
CA TRP A 231 25.42 14.34 -16.16
C TRP A 231 25.83 13.32 -17.23
N THR A 232 26.26 12.15 -16.79
CA THR A 232 26.77 11.06 -17.66
C THR A 232 25.74 9.97 -17.95
N ARG A 233 24.45 10.24 -17.71
CA ARG A 233 23.36 9.27 -17.96
C ARG A 233 22.90 9.34 -19.42
N SER A 234 22.42 8.21 -19.94
CA SER A 234 21.88 8.06 -21.30
C SER A 234 20.50 8.71 -21.51
N TYR A 235 19.88 9.23 -20.45
CA TYR A 235 18.59 9.90 -20.43
C TYR A 235 18.72 11.29 -19.80
N THR A 236 17.77 12.18 -20.02
CA THR A 236 17.86 13.58 -19.56
C THR A 236 17.49 13.75 -18.08
N ARG A 237 17.95 14.86 -17.49
CA ARG A 237 17.51 15.29 -16.15
C ARG A 237 16.00 15.49 -16.05
N GLU A 238 15.39 15.94 -17.14
CA GLU A 238 13.94 16.11 -17.24
C GLU A 238 13.21 14.77 -17.17
N GLN A 239 13.66 13.76 -17.94
CA GLN A 239 13.12 12.41 -17.84
C GLN A 239 13.28 11.84 -16.43
N ALA A 240 14.41 12.13 -15.77
CA ALA A 240 14.68 11.69 -14.40
C ALA A 240 13.71 12.31 -13.38
N ALA A 241 13.57 13.64 -13.37
CA ALA A 241 12.91 14.37 -12.29
C ALA A 241 11.46 14.79 -12.58
N TYR A 242 11.10 14.98 -13.86
CA TYR A 242 9.80 15.50 -14.31
C TYR A 242 9.21 14.66 -15.45
N PRO A 243 8.99 13.35 -15.24
CA PRO A 243 8.62 12.42 -16.31
C PRO A 243 7.23 12.68 -16.91
N LEU A 244 6.33 13.36 -16.18
CA LEU A 244 5.00 13.77 -16.65
C LEU A 244 4.69 15.21 -16.24
N PRO A 245 3.78 15.91 -16.96
CA PRO A 245 3.47 17.32 -16.70
C PRO A 245 3.05 17.62 -15.26
N TYR A 246 2.20 16.79 -14.64
CA TYR A 246 1.71 17.03 -13.27
C TYR A 246 2.83 17.03 -12.22
N VAL A 247 3.95 16.34 -12.47
CA VAL A 247 5.09 16.29 -11.55
C VAL A 247 5.77 17.66 -11.45
N ARG A 248 5.65 18.50 -12.48
CA ARG A 248 6.20 19.86 -12.50
C ARG A 248 5.45 20.81 -11.59
N GLU A 249 4.15 20.58 -11.40
CA GLU A 249 3.30 21.43 -10.59
C GLU A 249 3.58 21.24 -9.09
N ASN A 250 3.91 20.01 -8.68
CA ASN A 250 4.18 19.68 -7.29
C ASN A 250 5.24 18.57 -7.16
N LYS A 251 6.52 18.96 -7.23
CA LYS A 251 7.63 18.01 -7.12
C LYS A 251 7.91 17.64 -5.66
N PHE A 252 7.67 16.37 -5.32
CA PHE A 252 8.21 15.75 -4.11
C PHE A 252 9.59 15.14 -4.43
N TRP A 253 10.61 15.49 -3.65
CA TRP A 253 11.97 15.00 -3.87
C TRP A 253 12.29 13.78 -2.98
N PRO A 254 12.77 12.67 -3.57
CA PRO A 254 13.43 11.61 -2.81
C PRO A 254 14.62 12.19 -2.05
N ALA A 255 14.62 12.03 -0.72
CA ALA A 255 15.66 12.61 0.14
C ALA A 255 17.01 11.90 0.01
N VAL A 256 16.99 10.60 -0.32
CA VAL A 256 18.18 9.77 -0.52
C VAL A 256 18.04 8.94 -1.80
N ALA A 257 19.18 8.52 -2.34
CA ALA A 257 19.21 7.58 -3.46
C ALA A 257 18.75 6.18 -3.00
N ARG A 258 18.80 5.20 -3.90
CA ARG A 258 18.40 3.83 -3.59
C ARG A 258 19.19 3.29 -2.40
N VAL A 259 18.46 2.79 -1.40
CA VAL A 259 19.02 2.20 -0.17
C VAL A 259 19.69 0.86 -0.48
N ASP A 260 20.85 0.62 0.12
CA ASP A 260 21.53 -0.68 0.13
C ASP A 260 21.06 -1.51 1.34
N ASN A 261 20.10 -2.40 1.10
CA ASN A 261 19.53 -3.24 2.14
C ASN A 261 20.55 -4.24 2.70
N VAL A 262 21.38 -4.84 1.82
CA VAL A 262 22.32 -5.91 2.21
C VAL A 262 23.45 -5.35 3.08
N TYR A 263 23.91 -4.13 2.77
CA TYR A 263 24.92 -3.47 3.60
C TYR A 263 24.41 -3.22 5.02
N GLY A 264 23.17 -2.72 5.18
CA GLY A 264 22.57 -2.43 6.48
C GLY A 264 22.49 -3.66 7.38
N ASP A 265 22.02 -4.79 6.84
CA ASP A 265 21.92 -6.05 7.59
C ASP A 265 23.30 -6.60 8.00
N LYS A 266 24.32 -6.41 7.15
CA LYS A 266 25.70 -6.83 7.45
C LYS A 266 26.42 -5.90 8.43
N ASN A 267 25.98 -4.65 8.55
CA ASN A 267 26.62 -3.61 9.37
C ASN A 267 25.58 -2.96 10.29
N LEU A 268 25.04 -3.77 11.22
CA LEU A 268 23.90 -3.38 12.04
C LEU A 268 24.24 -2.23 13.00
N ILE A 269 23.68 -1.06 12.73
CA ILE A 269 23.76 0.13 13.59
C ILE A 269 22.33 0.61 13.86
N CYS A 270 21.83 0.36 15.08
CA CYS A 270 20.45 0.69 15.49
C CYS A 270 20.36 1.90 16.42
N THR A 271 21.43 2.69 16.52
CA THR A 271 21.49 3.93 17.30
C THR A 271 22.04 5.03 16.41
N CYS A 272 21.82 6.30 16.79
CA CYS A 272 22.41 7.42 16.05
C CYS A 272 23.94 7.27 16.00
N PRO A 273 24.57 7.26 14.81
CA PRO A 273 26.02 7.34 14.71
C PRO A 273 26.52 8.71 15.21
N PRO A 274 27.83 8.84 15.48
CA PRO A 274 28.43 10.11 15.85
C PRO A 274 28.12 11.21 14.83
N LEU A 275 28.00 12.46 15.28
CA LEU A 275 27.77 13.61 14.39
C LEU A 275 28.84 13.74 13.29
N SER A 276 30.07 13.31 13.58
CA SER A 276 31.17 13.26 12.62
C SER A 276 30.92 12.33 11.42
N SER A 277 29.94 11.44 11.48
CA SER A 277 29.56 10.58 10.35
C SER A 277 28.61 11.26 9.35
N TYR A 278 28.09 12.45 9.66
CA TYR A 278 27.16 13.20 8.81
C TYR A 278 27.81 14.42 8.12
N ILE A 279 29.07 14.72 8.43
CA ILE A 279 29.87 15.82 7.89
C ILE A 279 30.82 15.25 6.83
#